data_AF-A0AB37TES9-F1
#
_entry.id   AF-A0AB37TES9-F1
#
_cell.length_a   1.000
_cell.length_b   1.000
_cell.length_c   1.000
_cell.angle_alpha   90.00
_cell.angle_beta   90.00
_cell.angle_gamma   90.00
#
_symmetry.space_group_name_H-M   'P 1'
#
loop_
_entity.id
_entity.type
_entity.pdbx_description
1 polymer ?
#
loop_
_entity_poly.entity_id
_entity_poly.type
_entity_poly.pdbx_seq_one_letter_code
_entity_poly.pdbx_strand_id
1 'polypeptide(L)'
;MQKDSNVEITQAETPASFPFALAEEMFNNNVEFHTILHVPTLTVGQSVPEGFEEFLGDMDSKNAEDLVEQYPQLKEFIDSVNQYSDREWNEEHATHLIRHHPNFEFLISIHIAIPFNFKFNKEGRYLSNSLGGRYRCQWIFATSMKDAADQGIKLSEMIHAEEEKKARIEQGLGW
;
A
#
# COMPACT_ATOMS: atom_id res chain seq x y z
N MET A 1 -38.82 15.21 43.80
CA MET A 1 -37.52 14.54 43.57
C MET A 1 -37.57 13.87 42.21
N GLN A 2 -37.07 14.55 41.18
CA GLN A 2 -36.69 13.91 39.90
C GLN A 2 -35.18 13.75 39.95
N LYS A 3 -34.71 12.51 39.72
CA LYS A 3 -33.28 12.22 39.53
C LYS A 3 -33.03 12.28 38.03
N ASP A 4 -32.47 13.39 37.57
CA ASP A 4 -31.92 13.47 36.22
C ASP A 4 -30.66 12.60 36.19
N SER A 5 -30.75 11.50 35.46
CA SER A 5 -29.61 10.61 35.22
C SER A 5 -28.85 11.16 34.03
N ASN A 6 -27.83 11.98 34.30
CA ASN A 6 -26.81 12.28 33.28
C ASN A 6 -26.02 11.00 33.03
N VAL A 7 -26.31 10.34 31.92
CA VAL A 7 -25.43 9.33 31.35
C VAL A 7 -24.23 10.09 30.77
N GLU A 8 -23.15 10.17 31.54
CA GLU A 8 -21.84 10.52 30.99
C GLU A 8 -21.46 9.43 29.99
N ILE A 9 -21.63 9.73 28.71
CA ILE A 9 -21.02 8.96 27.64
C ILE A 9 -19.53 9.33 27.70
N THR A 10 -18.75 8.57 28.44
CA THR A 10 -17.28 8.57 28.28
C THR A 10 -16.98 8.13 26.86
N GLN A 11 -16.80 9.11 25.97
CA GLN A 11 -16.05 8.90 24.74
C GLN A 11 -14.67 8.43 25.19
N ALA A 12 -14.39 7.14 25.05
CA ALA A 12 -13.02 6.67 25.13
C ALA A 12 -12.25 7.47 24.08
N GLU A 13 -11.33 8.32 24.53
CA GLU A 13 -10.41 9.04 23.67
C GLU A 13 -9.59 7.99 22.93
N THR A 14 -10.00 7.65 21.71
CA THR A 14 -9.16 6.88 20.81
C THR A 14 -7.90 7.71 20.61
N PRO A 15 -6.69 7.17 20.88
CA PRO A 15 -5.48 7.94 20.65
C PRO A 15 -5.45 8.30 19.17
N ALA A 16 -5.50 9.60 18.87
CA ALA A 16 -5.52 10.15 17.51
C ALA A 16 -4.19 9.95 16.76
N SER A 17 -3.27 9.16 17.33
CA SER A 17 -1.94 8.88 16.81
C SER A 17 -1.89 7.54 16.11
N PHE A 18 -1.20 7.49 14.97
CA PHE A 18 -0.84 6.22 14.33
C PHE A 18 -0.10 5.31 15.32
N PRO A 19 -0.39 4.00 15.38
CA PRO A 19 0.19 3.12 16.40
C PRO A 19 1.72 3.06 16.31
N PHE A 20 2.40 3.40 17.41
CA PHE A 20 3.87 3.46 17.43
C PHE A 20 4.52 2.12 17.03
N ALA A 21 4.01 1.00 17.55
CA ALA A 21 4.51 -0.33 17.20
C ALA A 21 4.45 -0.60 15.69
N LEU A 22 3.36 -0.15 15.04
CA LEU A 22 3.20 -0.32 13.60
C LEU A 22 4.14 0.59 12.80
N ALA A 23 4.37 1.82 13.27
CA ALA A 23 5.36 2.71 12.68
C ALA A 23 6.77 2.13 12.77
N GLU A 24 7.12 1.54 13.92
CA GLU A 24 8.40 0.86 14.13
C GLU A 24 8.55 -0.36 13.22
N GLU A 25 7.49 -1.17 13.06
CA GLU A 25 7.50 -2.31 12.14
C GLU A 25 7.66 -1.87 10.67
N MET A 26 6.96 -0.82 10.24
CA MET A 26 7.14 -0.25 8.90
C MET A 26 8.58 0.24 8.69
N PHE A 27 9.15 0.94 9.69
CA PHE A 27 10.53 1.40 9.64
C PHE A 27 11.51 0.22 9.52
N ASN A 28 11.34 -0.81 10.35
CA ASN A 28 12.19 -2.00 10.34
C ASN A 28 12.10 -2.76 9.01
N ASN A 29 10.93 -2.74 8.36
CA ASN A 29 10.70 -3.34 7.05
C ASN A 29 10.96 -2.38 5.87
N ASN A 30 11.45 -1.16 6.12
CA ASN A 30 11.77 -0.17 5.09
C ASN A 30 10.57 0.12 4.15
N VAL A 31 9.38 0.22 4.76
CA VAL A 31 8.13 0.56 4.10
C VAL A 31 7.85 2.03 4.35
N GLU A 32 7.68 2.79 3.27
CA GLU A 32 7.33 4.21 3.29
C GLU A 32 5.98 4.41 2.58
N PHE A 33 5.10 5.20 3.19
CA PHE A 33 3.94 5.75 2.50
C PHE A 33 4.37 7.01 1.76
N HIS A 34 4.48 6.91 0.45
CA HIS A 34 4.95 8.00 -0.40
C HIS A 34 3.82 8.99 -0.71
N THR A 35 2.67 8.46 -1.13
CA THR A 35 1.47 9.25 -1.46
C THR A 35 0.27 8.62 -0.79
N ILE A 36 -0.58 9.43 -0.14
CA ILE A 36 -1.82 8.97 0.51
C ILE A 36 -2.98 9.79 -0.06
N LEU A 37 -3.93 9.12 -0.69
CA LEU A 37 -5.15 9.72 -1.22
C LEU A 37 -6.36 9.16 -0.48
N HIS A 38 -7.22 10.04 0.01
CA HIS A 38 -8.49 9.65 0.58
C HIS A 38 -9.53 9.47 -0.55
N VAL A 39 -9.90 8.21 -0.81
CA VAL A 39 -10.71 7.79 -1.95
C VAL A 39 -12.07 8.50 -1.99
N PRO A 40 -12.84 8.60 -0.89
CA PRO A 40 -14.15 9.26 -0.90
C PRO A 40 -14.12 10.74 -1.29
N THR A 41 -12.95 11.39 -1.23
CA THR A 41 -12.80 12.82 -1.53
C THR A 41 -12.12 13.13 -2.86
N LEU A 42 -11.85 12.11 -3.70
CA LEU A 42 -11.14 12.30 -4.98
C LEU A 42 -11.82 13.30 -5.93
N THR A 43 -13.14 13.48 -5.83
CA THR A 43 -13.93 14.34 -6.73
C THR A 43 -14.41 15.64 -6.08
N VAL A 44 -13.92 15.98 -4.88
CA VAL A 44 -14.34 17.22 -4.17
C VAL A 44 -13.69 18.47 -4.76
N GLY A 45 -12.57 18.32 -5.47
CA GLY A 45 -11.84 19.41 -6.10
C GLY A 45 -12.39 19.85 -7.46
N GLN A 46 -11.76 20.86 -8.05
CA GLN A 46 -12.02 21.28 -9.45
C GLN A 46 -11.47 20.27 -10.48
N SER A 47 -10.53 19.42 -10.04
CA SER A 47 -9.95 18.31 -10.78
C SER A 47 -9.63 17.20 -9.77
N VAL A 48 -9.37 15.99 -10.27
CA VAL A 48 -8.82 14.92 -9.43
C VAL A 48 -7.42 15.31 -8.91
N PRO A 49 -6.97 14.74 -7.78
CA PRO A 49 -5.60 14.94 -7.29
C PRO A 49 -4.55 14.41 -8.28
N GLU A 50 -3.40 15.10 -8.37
CA GLU A 50 -2.28 14.68 -9.24
C GLU A 50 -1.84 13.23 -8.97
N GLY A 51 -1.74 12.82 -7.70
CA GLY A 51 -1.42 11.43 -7.36
C GLY A 51 -2.44 10.41 -7.87
N PHE A 52 -3.70 10.80 -8.09
CA PHE A 52 -4.68 9.92 -8.71
C PHE A 52 -4.42 9.80 -10.22
N GLU A 53 -3.99 10.87 -10.89
CA GLU A 53 -3.57 10.81 -12.28
C GLU A 53 -2.32 9.93 -12.46
N GLU A 54 -1.36 10.02 -11.54
CA GLU A 54 -0.19 9.13 -11.49
C GLU A 54 -0.62 7.66 -11.34
N PHE A 55 -1.51 7.38 -10.38
CA PHE A 55 -2.09 6.04 -10.20
C PHE A 55 -2.71 5.51 -11.49
N LEU A 56 -3.56 6.30 -12.17
CA LEU A 56 -4.18 5.88 -13.43
C LEU A 56 -3.14 5.63 -14.53
N GLY A 57 -2.09 6.45 -14.59
CA GLY A 57 -0.98 6.29 -15.52
C GLY A 57 -0.16 5.01 -15.29
N ASP A 58 -0.10 4.52 -14.06
CA ASP A 58 0.63 3.31 -13.68
C ASP A 58 -0.15 1.99 -13.94
N MET A 59 -1.36 2.06 -14.50
CA MET A 59 -2.24 0.90 -14.72
C MET A 59 -1.89 0.01 -15.92
N ASP A 60 -0.91 0.41 -16.74
CA ASP A 60 -0.34 -0.43 -17.81
C ASP A 60 0.83 -1.32 -17.31
N SER A 61 1.14 -1.25 -16.02
CA SER A 61 2.30 -1.87 -15.40
C SER A 61 1.95 -3.09 -14.54
N LYS A 62 2.99 -3.70 -13.95
CA LYS A 62 2.84 -4.78 -12.95
C LYS A 62 1.91 -4.38 -11.79
N ASN A 63 1.75 -3.08 -11.52
CA ASN A 63 0.82 -2.59 -10.51
C ASN A 63 -0.62 -3.06 -10.76
N ALA A 64 -1.09 -3.05 -12.00
CA ALA A 64 -2.44 -3.49 -12.32
C ALA A 64 -2.64 -4.99 -12.08
N GLU A 65 -1.67 -5.83 -12.46
CA GLU A 65 -1.71 -7.27 -12.20
C GLU A 65 -1.75 -7.57 -10.71
N ASP A 66 -0.85 -6.96 -9.93
CA ASP A 66 -0.78 -7.12 -8.48
C ASP A 66 -2.07 -6.64 -7.78
N LEU A 67 -2.69 -5.56 -8.27
CA LEU A 67 -3.96 -5.04 -7.75
C LEU A 67 -5.14 -5.98 -8.04
N VAL A 68 -5.21 -6.57 -9.24
CA VAL A 68 -6.26 -7.55 -9.58
C VAL A 68 -6.08 -8.85 -8.79
N GLU A 69 -4.84 -9.29 -8.55
CA GLU A 69 -4.58 -10.48 -7.73
C GLU A 69 -5.06 -10.27 -6.29
N GLN A 70 -4.80 -9.09 -5.72
CA GLN A 70 -5.22 -8.74 -4.35
C GLN A 70 -6.73 -8.47 -4.25
N TYR A 71 -7.28 -7.78 -5.26
CA TYR A 71 -8.67 -7.33 -5.29
C TYR A 71 -9.29 -7.65 -6.65
N PRO A 72 -9.74 -8.91 -6.88
CA PRO A 72 -10.29 -9.33 -8.17
C PRO A 72 -11.48 -8.47 -8.65
N GLN A 73 -12.22 -7.85 -7.71
CA GLN A 73 -13.30 -6.93 -8.02
C GLN A 73 -12.86 -5.65 -8.75
N LEU A 74 -11.57 -5.29 -8.70
CA LEU A 74 -11.04 -4.12 -9.40
C LEU A 74 -10.79 -4.37 -10.88
N LYS A 75 -10.91 -5.61 -11.35
CA LYS A 75 -10.59 -5.96 -12.74
C LYS A 75 -11.36 -5.10 -13.74
N GLU A 76 -12.67 -4.96 -13.56
CA GLU A 76 -13.51 -4.17 -14.48
C GLU A 76 -13.12 -2.69 -14.48
N PHE A 77 -12.77 -2.14 -13.31
CA PHE A 77 -12.26 -0.78 -13.19
C PHE A 77 -10.93 -0.61 -13.93
N ILE A 78 -9.97 -1.51 -13.71
CA ILE A 78 -8.64 -1.47 -14.35
C ILE A 78 -8.74 -1.62 -15.87
N ASP A 79 -9.59 -2.55 -16.34
CA ASP A 79 -9.87 -2.71 -17.77
C ASP A 79 -10.44 -1.40 -18.38
N SER A 80 -11.33 -0.71 -17.64
CA SER A 80 -11.89 0.58 -18.06
C SER A 80 -10.84 1.69 -18.12
N VAL A 81 -9.95 1.78 -17.12
CA VAL A 81 -8.84 2.76 -17.12
C VAL A 81 -7.92 2.54 -18.32
N ASN A 82 -7.56 1.28 -18.61
CA ASN A 82 -6.70 0.93 -19.73
C ASN A 82 -7.37 1.18 -21.09
N GLN A 83 -8.69 1.07 -21.18
CA GLN A 83 -9.43 1.38 -22.40
C GLN A 83 -9.62 2.89 -22.61
N TYR A 84 -9.73 3.66 -21.53
CA TYR A 84 -10.04 5.08 -21.53
C TYR A 84 -9.01 5.86 -20.70
N SER A 85 -7.77 5.93 -21.19
CA SER A 85 -6.63 6.51 -20.46
C SER A 85 -6.45 8.02 -20.64
N ASP A 86 -7.28 8.68 -21.46
CA ASP A 86 -7.18 10.12 -21.66
C ASP A 86 -7.60 10.87 -20.38
N ARG A 87 -6.93 11.99 -20.09
CA ARG A 87 -7.18 12.79 -18.87
C ARG A 87 -8.63 13.23 -18.66
N GLU A 88 -9.39 13.36 -19.75
CA GLU A 88 -10.82 13.71 -19.71
C GLU A 88 -11.67 12.66 -18.97
N TRP A 89 -11.18 11.42 -18.85
CA TRP A 89 -11.84 10.33 -18.15
C TRP A 89 -11.45 10.22 -16.67
N ASN A 90 -10.46 10.99 -16.21
CA ASN A 90 -9.95 10.89 -14.84
C ASN A 90 -11.06 11.09 -13.78
N GLU A 91 -11.96 12.05 -14.01
CA GLU A 91 -13.08 12.32 -13.10
C GLU A 91 -14.12 11.20 -13.09
N GLU A 92 -14.38 10.59 -14.27
CA GLU A 92 -15.29 9.45 -14.40
C GLU A 92 -14.72 8.23 -13.68
N HIS A 93 -13.41 7.96 -13.83
CA HIS A 93 -12.72 6.88 -13.13
C HIS A 93 -12.73 7.08 -11.61
N ALA A 94 -12.49 8.29 -11.13
CA ALA A 94 -12.60 8.62 -9.71
C ALA A 94 -14.04 8.40 -9.19
N THR A 95 -15.04 8.84 -9.95
CA THR A 95 -16.46 8.67 -9.60
C THR A 95 -16.87 7.20 -9.57
N HIS A 96 -16.41 6.42 -10.56
CA HIS A 96 -16.66 4.98 -10.61
C HIS A 96 -16.06 4.29 -9.38
N LEU A 97 -14.81 4.60 -9.04
CA LEU A 97 -14.14 4.06 -7.87
C LEU A 97 -14.90 4.34 -6.57
N ILE A 98 -15.33 5.58 -6.35
CA ILE A 98 -16.11 6.00 -5.16
C ILE A 98 -17.44 5.24 -5.07
N ARG A 99 -18.14 5.07 -6.20
CA ARG A 99 -19.48 4.47 -6.22
C ARG A 99 -19.48 2.95 -6.10
N HIS A 100 -18.51 2.29 -6.74
CA HIS A 100 -18.50 0.83 -6.91
C HIS A 100 -17.53 0.12 -5.95
N HIS A 101 -16.60 0.84 -5.32
CA HIS A 101 -15.66 0.30 -4.35
C HIS A 101 -15.62 1.12 -3.03
N PRO A 102 -16.77 1.36 -2.38
CA PRO A 102 -16.89 2.26 -1.23
C PRO A 102 -16.19 1.75 0.03
N ASN A 103 -15.74 0.50 0.04
CA ASN A 103 -15.01 -0.11 1.14
C ASN A 103 -13.54 0.38 1.23
N PHE A 104 -13.00 0.96 0.15
CA PHE A 104 -11.65 1.53 0.18
C PHE A 104 -11.70 2.96 0.71
N GLU A 105 -10.97 3.21 1.79
CA GLU A 105 -10.83 4.54 2.38
C GLU A 105 -9.62 5.26 1.77
N PHE A 106 -8.55 4.51 1.48
CA PHE A 106 -7.29 5.06 1.00
C PHE A 106 -6.80 4.35 -0.26
N LEU A 107 -6.17 5.15 -1.13
CA LEU A 107 -5.29 4.71 -2.20
C LEU A 107 -3.90 5.25 -1.88
N ILE A 108 -2.93 4.35 -1.73
CA ILE A 108 -1.61 4.70 -1.21
C ILE A 108 -0.53 4.18 -2.15
N SER A 109 0.40 5.07 -2.53
CA SER A 109 1.66 4.65 -3.14
C SER A 109 2.65 4.32 -2.03
N ILE A 110 3.10 3.07 -2.00
CA ILE A 110 4.08 2.59 -1.04
C ILE A 110 5.44 2.39 -1.73
N HIS A 111 6.49 2.79 -1.04
CA HIS A 111 7.87 2.52 -1.44
C HIS A 111 8.47 1.48 -0.49
N ILE A 112 9.00 0.41 -1.05
CA ILE A 112 9.64 -0.66 -0.30
C ILE A 112 11.08 -0.82 -0.80
N ALA A 113 12.05 -0.68 0.10
CA ALA A 113 13.45 -0.88 -0.27
C ALA A 113 13.70 -2.34 -0.65
N ILE A 114 14.32 -2.57 -1.82
CA ILE A 114 14.67 -3.91 -2.27
C ILE A 114 16.04 -4.28 -1.66
N PRO A 115 16.12 -5.31 -0.80
CA PRO A 115 17.37 -5.71 -0.18
C PRO A 115 18.34 -6.33 -1.21
N PHE A 116 19.64 -6.09 -1.01
CA PHE A 116 20.70 -6.60 -1.89
C PHE A 116 21.99 -6.88 -1.09
N ASN A 117 23.02 -7.43 -1.73
CA ASN A 117 24.30 -7.76 -1.08
C ASN A 117 24.14 -8.64 0.17
N PHE A 118 23.34 -9.71 0.06
CA PHE A 118 23.14 -10.65 1.14
C PHE A 118 24.44 -11.36 1.54
N LYS A 119 24.66 -11.46 2.85
CA LYS A 119 25.77 -12.21 3.45
C LYS A 119 25.22 -13.38 4.23
N PHE A 120 25.85 -14.53 4.01
CA PHE A 120 25.57 -15.76 4.73
C PHE A 120 26.82 -16.22 5.46
N ASN A 121 26.63 -16.95 6.56
CA ASN A 121 27.74 -17.59 7.27
C ASN A 121 28.15 -18.90 6.58
N LYS A 122 29.17 -19.59 7.12
CA LYS A 122 29.67 -20.85 6.55
C LYS A 122 28.64 -21.99 6.58
N GLU A 123 27.69 -21.93 7.50
CA GLU A 123 26.56 -22.87 7.60
C GLU A 123 25.37 -22.47 6.71
N GLY A 124 25.51 -21.41 5.91
CA GLY A 124 24.45 -20.91 5.03
C GLY A 124 23.35 -20.12 5.74
N ARG A 125 23.52 -19.72 7.00
CA ARG A 125 22.54 -18.88 7.72
C ARG A 125 22.69 -17.43 7.29
N TYR A 126 21.55 -16.75 7.14
CA TYR A 126 21.50 -15.31 6.87
C TYR A 126 22.20 -14.53 8.00
N LEU A 127 22.99 -13.53 7.62
CA LEU A 127 23.66 -12.61 8.55
C LEU A 127 23.19 -11.17 8.38
N SER A 128 23.15 -10.69 7.15
CA SER A 128 22.84 -9.29 6.85
C SER A 128 22.59 -9.10 5.36
N ASN A 129 21.93 -8.00 5.00
CA ASN A 129 21.88 -7.44 3.65
C ASN A 129 22.13 -5.93 3.71
N SER A 130 22.30 -5.32 2.54
CA SER A 130 22.22 -3.87 2.32
C SER A 130 20.82 -3.47 1.89
N LEU A 131 20.46 -2.21 2.13
CA LEU A 131 19.20 -1.58 1.75
C LEU A 131 19.49 -0.22 1.10
N GLY A 132 18.64 0.20 0.16
CA GLY A 132 18.72 1.50 -0.51
C GLY A 132 19.13 1.45 -1.99
N GLY A 133 18.85 2.52 -2.71
CA GLY A 133 19.17 2.69 -4.14
C GLY A 133 18.27 1.93 -5.11
N ARG A 134 17.46 0.97 -4.64
CA ARG A 134 16.42 0.28 -5.42
C ARG A 134 15.17 0.14 -4.56
N TYR A 135 14.03 0.50 -5.14
CA TYR A 135 12.74 0.47 -4.47
C TYR A 135 11.71 -0.20 -5.37
N ARG A 136 10.78 -0.94 -4.77
CA ARG A 136 9.51 -1.28 -5.40
C ARG A 136 8.52 -0.19 -5.04
N CYS A 137 8.04 0.53 -6.05
CA CYS A 137 6.92 1.44 -5.95
C CYS A 137 5.66 0.67 -6.31
N GLN A 138 4.65 0.70 -5.44
CA GLN A 138 3.42 -0.07 -5.62
C GLN A 138 2.23 0.76 -5.14
N TRP A 139 1.16 0.79 -5.93
CA TRP A 139 -0.13 1.30 -5.46
C TRP A 139 -0.90 0.20 -4.75
N ILE A 140 -1.49 0.54 -3.60
CA ILE A 140 -2.39 -0.34 -2.84
C ILE A 140 -3.68 0.39 -2.48
N PHE A 141 -4.77 -0.36 -2.41
CA PHE A 141 -6.01 0.08 -1.78
C PHE A 141 -6.06 -0.40 -0.33
N ALA A 142 -6.57 0.44 0.56
CA ALA A 142 -6.70 0.11 1.96
C ALA A 142 -8.02 0.62 2.58
N THR A 143 -8.50 -0.15 3.53
CA THR A 143 -9.70 0.14 4.33
C THR A 143 -9.39 1.01 5.55
N SER A 144 -8.11 1.16 5.90
CA SER A 144 -7.60 2.02 6.97
C SER A 144 -6.08 2.20 6.82
N MET A 145 -5.49 3.17 7.53
CA MET A 145 -4.03 3.33 7.56
C MET A 145 -3.31 2.12 8.20
N LYS A 146 -3.97 1.41 9.12
CA LYS A 146 -3.43 0.18 9.70
C LYS A 146 -3.36 -0.94 8.65
N ASP A 147 -4.45 -1.14 7.92
CA ASP A 147 -4.54 -2.12 6.84
C ASP A 147 -3.46 -1.87 5.77
N ALA A 148 -3.26 -0.62 5.37
CA ALA A 148 -2.20 -0.25 4.45
C ALA A 148 -0.78 -0.63 4.95
N ALA A 149 -0.53 -0.42 6.25
CA ALA A 149 0.77 -0.69 6.84
C ALA A 149 1.03 -2.21 6.92
N ASP A 150 0.02 -2.97 7.36
CA ASP A 150 0.08 -4.43 7.38
C ASP A 150 0.34 -5.00 5.97
N GLN A 151 -0.32 -4.45 4.94
CA GLN A 151 -0.08 -4.82 3.54
C GLN A 151 1.36 -4.51 3.12
N GLY A 152 1.84 -3.30 3.38
CA GLY A 152 3.20 -2.89 3.02
C GLY A 152 4.28 -3.73 3.70
N ILE A 153 4.12 -4.05 4.99
CA ILE A 153 5.03 -4.93 5.74
C ILE A 153 5.06 -6.32 5.10
N LYS A 154 3.89 -6.91 4.84
CA LYS A 154 3.80 -8.23 4.20
C LYS A 154 4.46 -8.26 2.83
N LEU A 155 4.27 -7.22 2.01
CA LEU A 155 4.95 -7.12 0.71
C LEU A 155 6.47 -7.03 0.88
N SER A 156 6.96 -6.28 1.89
CA SER A 156 8.39 -6.18 2.18
C SER A 156 9.00 -7.52 2.58
N GLU A 157 8.34 -8.27 3.45
CA GLU A 157 8.76 -9.62 3.85
C GLU A 157 8.83 -10.58 2.64
N MET A 158 7.85 -10.51 1.74
CA MET A 158 7.85 -11.30 0.51
C MET A 158 9.02 -10.95 -0.42
N ILE A 159 9.29 -9.65 -0.62
CA ILE A 159 10.43 -9.17 -1.42
C ILE A 159 11.75 -9.63 -0.79
N HIS A 160 11.89 -9.51 0.53
CA HIS A 160 13.08 -9.97 1.23
C HIS A 160 13.30 -11.47 1.03
N ALA A 161 12.26 -12.29 1.20
CA ALA A 161 12.35 -13.73 1.01
C ALA A 161 12.73 -14.11 -0.44
N GLU A 162 12.18 -13.40 -1.43
CA GLU A 162 12.50 -13.63 -2.84
C GLU A 162 13.96 -13.28 -3.15
N GLU A 163 14.43 -12.10 -2.73
CA GLU A 163 15.79 -11.64 -2.99
C GLU A 163 16.83 -12.44 -2.19
N GLU A 164 16.53 -12.84 -0.96
CA GLU A 164 17.40 -13.74 -0.19
C GLU A 164 17.53 -15.09 -0.91
N LYS A 165 16.42 -15.66 -1.42
CA LYS A 165 16.44 -16.91 -2.18
C LYS A 165 17.29 -16.79 -3.44
N LYS A 166 17.16 -15.70 -4.19
CA LYS A 166 18.02 -15.43 -5.36
C LYS A 166 19.49 -15.39 -4.96
N ALA A 167 19.83 -14.64 -3.92
CA ALA A 167 21.21 -14.53 -3.45
C ALA A 167 21.77 -15.87 -2.94
N ARG A 168 20.94 -16.72 -2.32
CA ARG A 168 21.34 -18.08 -1.92
C ARG A 168 21.70 -18.93 -3.13
N ILE A 169 20.90 -18.90 -4.19
CA ILE A 169 21.16 -19.64 -5.43
C ILE A 169 22.46 -19.14 -6.08
N GLU A 170 22.63 -17.82 -6.19
CA GLU A 170 23.83 -17.19 -6.76
C GLU A 170 25.12 -17.54 -6.01
N GLN A 171 25.05 -17.69 -4.68
CA GLN A 171 26.18 -18.04 -3.82
C GLN A 171 26.37 -19.57 -3.65
N GLY A 172 25.60 -20.39 -4.36
CA GLY A 172 25.70 -21.86 -4.30
C GLY A 172 25.18 -22.48 -2.99
N LEU A 173 24.32 -21.77 -2.28
CA LEU A 173 23.71 -22.19 -1.01
C LEU A 173 22.27 -22.72 -1.18
N GLY A 174 21.65 -22.53 -2.34
CA GLY A 174 20.27 -22.94 -2.63
C GLY A 174 20.18 -24.14 -3.59
N TRP A 175 19.39 -25.15 -3.21
CA TRP A 175 18.82 -26.15 -4.13
C TRP A 175 17.43 -25.69 -4.57
#